data_AF-X1D6K1-F1
#
_entry.id   AF-X1D6K1-F1
#
_cell.length_a   1.000
_cell.length_b   1.000
_cell.length_c   1.000
_cell.angle_alpha   90.00
_cell.angle_beta   90.00
_cell.angle_gamma   90.00
#
_symmetry.space_group_name_H-M   'P 1'
#
loop_
_entity.id
_entity.type
_entity.pdbx_description
1 polymer ?
#
loop_
_entity_poly.entity_id
_entity_poly.type
_entity_poly.pdbx_seq_one_letter_code
_entity_poly.pdbx_strand_id
1 'polypeptide(L)' 'MRTPQLPRKTVYVDAKGRIVIPQYMREALGIETSSWVDIEKYPVEGDTKALFIKKAKKIH' A
#
# COMPACT_ATOMS: atom_id res chain seq x y z
N MET A 1 -16.12 -8.68 12.26
CA MET A 1 -15.02 -8.02 12.99
C MET A 1 -14.82 -6.63 12.38
N ARG A 2 -14.82 -5.55 13.18
CA ARG A 2 -14.46 -4.22 12.66
C ARG A 2 -12.94 -4.21 12.43
N THR A 3 -12.51 -3.92 11.20
CA THR A 3 -11.08 -3.74 10.91
C THR A 3 -10.58 -2.56 11.76
N PRO A 4 -9.53 -2.73 12.57
CA PRO A 4 -8.97 -1.63 13.35
C PRO A 4 -8.63 -0.47 12.42
N GLN A 5 -9.09 0.73 12.75
CA GLN A 5 -8.76 1.92 11.97
C GLN A 5 -7.26 2.20 12.14
N LEU A 6 -6.49 1.98 11.07
CA LEU A 6 -5.07 2.33 11.06
C LEU A 6 -4.90 3.85 11.14
N PRO A 7 -3.84 4.34 11.80
CA PRO A 7 -3.56 5.76 11.89
C PRO A 7 -3.25 6.33 10.50
N ARG A 8 -3.79 7.51 10.21
CA ARG A 8 -3.46 8.29 9.02
C ARG A 8 -2.16 9.04 9.27
N LYS A 9 -1.12 8.75 8.48
CA LYS A 9 0.18 9.41 8.56
C LYS A 9 0.67 9.81 7.17
N THR A 10 1.37 10.94 7.09
CA THR A 10 2.09 11.35 5.90
C THR A 10 3.33 10.47 5.73
N VAL A 11 3.54 9.98 4.52
CA VAL A 11 4.78 9.30 4.11
C VAL A 11 5.41 10.10 2.96
N TYR A 12 6.74 10.09 2.90
CA TYR A 12 7.47 10.83 1.89
C TYR A 12 7.92 9.89 0.77
N VAL A 13 7.94 10.44 -0.44
CA VAL A 13 8.51 9.77 -1.62
C VAL A 13 10.00 10.09 -1.66
N ASP A 14 10.82 9.06 -1.85
CA ASP A 14 12.27 9.26 -1.99
C ASP A 14 12.64 9.82 -3.37
N ALA A 15 13.92 10.18 -3.56
CA ALA A 15 14.42 10.72 -4.83
C ALA A 15 14.28 9.76 -6.03
N LYS A 16 13.99 8.47 -5.80
CA LYS A 16 13.76 7.46 -6.83
C LYS A 16 12.27 7.20 -7.08
N GLY A 17 11.37 7.97 -6.48
CA GLY A 17 9.93 7.76 -6.62
C GLY A 17 9.37 6.61 -5.79
N ARG A 18 10.09 6.11 -4.77
CA ARG A 18 9.66 4.99 -3.93
C ARG A 18 9.00 5.49 -2.65
N ILE A 19 8.01 4.73 -2.17
CA ILE A 19 7.38 4.93 -0.86
C ILE A 19 7.76 3.76 0.05
N VAL A 20 8.30 4.07 1.22
CA VAL A 20 8.53 3.05 2.25
C VAL A 20 7.22 2.82 2.99
N ILE A 21 6.64 1.62 2.85
CA ILE A 21 5.45 1.22 3.60
C ILE A 21 5.86 1.04 5.07
N PRO A 22 5.28 1.79 6.03
CA PRO A 22 5.61 1.65 7.45
C PRO A 22 5.34 0.24 7.98
N GLN A 23 6.13 -0.20 8.97
CA GLN A 23 6.05 -1.54 9.54
C GLN A 23 4.62 -1.92 9.99
N TYR A 24 3.94 -1.04 10.73
CA TYR A 24 2.58 -1.30 11.22
C TYR A 24 1.56 -1.54 10.09
N MET A 25 1.76 -0.94 8.90
CA MET A 25 0.90 -1.17 7.75
C MET A 25 1.20 -2.51 7.10
N ARG A 26 2.48 -2.90 7.03
CA ARG A 26 2.87 -4.23 6.53
C ARG A 26 2.31 -5.34 7.42
N GLU A 27 2.40 -5.18 8.74
CA GLU A 27 1.82 -6.11 9.72
C GLU A 27 0.30 -6.20 9.58
N ALA A 28 -0.39 -5.06 9.47
CA ALA A 28 -1.84 -5.03 9.28
C ALA A 28 -2.30 -5.66 7.96
N LEU A 29 -1.48 -5.57 6.90
CA LEU A 29 -1.75 -6.19 5.60
C LEU A 29 -1.23 -7.64 5.50
N GLY A 30 -0.46 -8.12 6.48
CA GLY A 30 0.22 -9.42 6.44
C GLY A 30 1.18 -9.56 5.25
N ILE A 31 1.94 -8.49 4.97
CA ILE A 31 2.92 -8.38 3.88
C ILE A 31 4.33 -8.56 4.46
N GLU A 32 5.12 -9.43 3.85
CA GLU A 32 6.53 -9.63 4.21
C GLU A 32 7.44 -8.68 3.41
N THR A 33 8.63 -8.37 3.93
CA THR A 33 9.57 -7.37 3.38
C THR A 33 9.96 -7.61 1.92
N SER A 34 9.91 -8.86 1.47
CA SER A 34 10.30 -9.31 0.13
C SER A 34 9.12 -9.86 -0.70
N SER A 35 7.89 -9.47 -0.35
CA SER A 35 6.69 -9.91 -1.06
C SER A 35 6.21 -8.91 -2.11
N TRP A 36 5.62 -9.42 -3.19
CA TRP A 36 4.94 -8.61 -4.20
C TRP A 36 3.63 -8.04 -3.65
N VAL A 37 3.26 -6.86 -4.15
CA VAL A 37 2.00 -6.18 -3.84
C VAL A 37 1.32 -5.73 -5.13
N ASP A 38 0.00 -5.68 -5.11
CA ASP A 38 -0.79 -5.10 -6.20
C ASP A 38 -1.02 -3.62 -5.90
N ILE A 39 -0.89 -2.77 -6.94
CA ILE A 39 -1.14 -1.33 -6.86
C ILE A 39 -2.31 -0.99 -7.79
N GLU A 40 -3.36 -0.40 -7.22
CA GLU A 40 -4.49 0.12 -7.99
C GLU A 40 -4.56 1.65 -7.84
N LYS A 41 -4.81 2.35 -8.96
CA LYS A 41 -5.00 3.80 -8.98
C LYS A 41 -6.48 4.16 -9.05
N TYR A 42 -6.84 5.29 -8.44
CA TYR A 42 -8.16 5.90 -8.57
C TYR A 42 -8.07 7.43 -8.65
N PRO A 43 -8.83 8.10 -9.54
CA PRO A 43 -9.57 7.49 -10.66
C PRO A 43 -8.63 6.79 -11.64
N VAL A 44 -9.18 5.85 -12.42
CA VAL A 44 -8.39 5.07 -13.39
C VAL A 44 -7.89 5.97 -14.54
N GLU A 45 -8.71 6.94 -14.93
CA GLU A 45 -8.42 7.92 -15.97
C GLU A 45 -8.22 9.32 -15.36
N GLY A 46 -7.33 10.10 -15.97
CA GLY A 46 -6.97 11.44 -15.50
C GLY A 46 -6.04 11.44 -14.27
N ASP A 47 -6.13 12.51 -13.48
CA ASP A 47 -5.25 12.73 -12.34
C ASP A 47 -5.56 11.78 -11.18
N THR A 48 -4.60 10.91 -10.86
CA THR A 48 -4.72 9.96 -9.75
C THR A 48 -4.83 10.70 -8.41
N LYS A 49 -5.88 10.41 -7.65
CA LYS A 49 -6.14 10.96 -6.31
C LYS A 49 -5.74 9.99 -5.20
N ALA A 50 -5.74 8.69 -5.47
CA ALA A 50 -5.39 7.66 -4.51
C ALA A 50 -4.68 6.48 -5.18
N LEU A 51 -3.73 5.89 -4.43
CA LEU A 51 -3.15 4.59 -4.72
C LEU A 51 -3.55 3.62 -3.62
N PHE A 52 -4.12 2.48 -4.00
CA PHE A 52 -4.46 1.39 -3.10
C PHE A 52 -3.40 0.31 -3.20
N ILE A 53 -2.79 -0.02 -2.07
CA ILE A 53 -1.80 -1.09 -1.96
C ILE A 53 -2.53 -2.32 -1.41
N LYS A 54 -2.47 -3.43 -2.14
CA LYS A 54 -3.09 -4.70 -1.77
C LYS A 54 -2.03 -5.80 -1.71
N LYS A 55 -2.22 -6.75 -0.80
CA LYS A 55 -1.40 -7.98 -0.77
C LYS A 55 -1.62 -8.73 -2.09
N ALA A 56 -0.54 -9.05 -2.80
CA ALA A 56 -0.65 -9.77 -4.06
C ALA A 56 -1.28 -11.15 -3.84
N LYS A 57 -2.20 -11.55 -4.74
CA LYS A 57 -2.73 -12.91 -4.74
C LYS A 57 -1.63 -13.87 -5.17
N LYS A 58 -1.41 -14.96 -4.41
CA LYS A 58 -0.52 -16.05 -4.86
C LYS A 58 -1.06 -16.61 -6.17
N ILE A 59 -0.32 -16.41 -7.26
CA ILE A 59 -0.51 -17.16 -8.51
C ILE A 59 -0.04 -18.59 -8.17
N HIS A 60 -0.99 -19.53 -8.14
CA HIS A 60 -0.69 -20.97 -7.99
C HIS A 60 -0.30 -21.54 -9.34
#